data_AF-A0A814S8Y2-F1
#
_entry.id   AF-A0A814S8Y2-F1
#
_cell.length_a   1.000
_cell.length_b   1.000
_cell.length_c   1.000
_cell.angle_alpha   90.00
_cell.angle_beta   90.00
_cell.angle_gamma   90.00
#
_symmetry.space_group_name_H-M   'P 1'
#
loop_
_entity.id
_entity.type
_entity.pdbx_description
1 polymer ?
#
loop_
_entity_poly.entity_id
_entity_poly.type
_entity_poly.pdbx_seq_one_letter_code
_entity_poly.pdbx_strand_id
1 'polypeptide(L)'
;MENNSITRDRVGGNDRKFKEFSCQICENLLWKPSSCSSCHRILCEKCMQKWFENPLNRNTCPFCSKPSEYKPCACLNQHTLPDLRIRCRNKNLGCKKILPYKQLEHHETANCQYLSEQCMKCKQLILRSKLVEHQQRHRFSRTFH
;
A
#
# COMPACT_ATOMS: atom_id res chain seq x y z
N MET A 1 7.09 9.48 -2.51
CA MET A 1 6.86 8.62 -1.33
C MET A 1 5.53 7.92 -1.50
N GLU A 2 5.53 6.64 -1.84
CA GLU A 2 4.28 5.88 -1.98
C GLU A 2 3.74 5.51 -0.59
N ASN A 3 2.72 6.25 -0.17
CA ASN A 3 1.95 5.95 1.03
C ASN A 3 1.06 4.73 0.73
N ASN A 4 1.60 3.53 0.97
CA ASN A 4 0.87 2.25 0.81
C ASN A 4 -0.11 1.99 1.97
N SER A 5 -0.41 3.00 2.77
CA SER A 5 -1.35 2.88 3.88
C SER A 5 -2.78 2.78 3.36
N ILE A 6 -3.55 1.86 3.94
CA ILE A 6 -4.97 1.70 3.64
C ILE A 6 -5.76 2.30 4.79
N THR A 7 -6.14 3.56 4.61
CA THR A 7 -6.93 4.34 5.57
C THR A 7 -8.37 3.82 5.65
N ARG A 8 -9.06 4.18 6.74
CA ARG A 8 -10.43 3.73 7.03
C ARG A 8 -11.43 4.07 5.92
N ASP A 9 -11.34 5.27 5.33
CA ASP A 9 -12.24 5.74 4.26
C ASP A 9 -12.16 4.92 2.96
N ARG A 10 -11.08 4.13 2.82
CA ARG A 10 -10.87 3.24 1.69
C ARG A 10 -11.54 1.88 1.88
N VAL A 11 -11.89 1.49 3.10
CA VAL A 11 -12.49 0.17 3.38
C VAL A 11 -14.01 0.25 3.26
N GLY A 12 -14.59 -0.63 2.44
CA GLY A 12 -16.03 -0.62 2.13
C GLY A 12 -16.88 -1.18 3.27
N GLY A 13 -17.65 -0.32 3.94
CA GLY A 13 -18.85 -0.66 4.72
C GLY A 13 -18.67 -1.62 5.89
N ASN A 14 -17.44 -1.86 6.35
CA ASN A 14 -17.15 -2.86 7.38
C ASN A 14 -16.25 -2.30 8.50
N ASP A 15 -16.79 -1.36 9.27
CA ASP A 15 -16.09 -0.68 10.37
C ASP A 15 -15.61 -1.66 11.45
N ARG A 16 -16.37 -2.72 11.71
CA ARG A 16 -15.98 -3.76 12.67
C ARG A 16 -14.72 -4.50 12.22
N LYS A 17 -14.69 -4.98 10.96
CA LYS A 17 -13.50 -5.64 10.41
C LYS A 17 -12.32 -4.67 10.29
N PHE A 18 -12.56 -3.39 9.99
CA PHE A 18 -11.48 -2.40 9.98
C PHE A 18 -10.79 -2.32 11.34
N LYS A 19 -11.55 -2.23 12.43
CA LYS A 19 -10.99 -2.19 13.80
C LYS A 19 -10.27 -3.48 14.17
N GLU A 20 -10.80 -4.63 13.76
CA GLU A 20 -10.19 -5.94 14.01
C GLU A 20 -8.82 -6.10 13.32
N PHE A 21 -8.69 -5.52 12.11
CA PHE A 21 -7.50 -5.61 11.29
C PHE A 21 -6.71 -4.31 11.21
N SER A 22 -6.78 -3.46 12.25
CA SER A 22 -6.00 -2.22 12.30
C SER A 22 -4.63 -2.45 12.92
N CYS A 23 -3.61 -1.88 12.28
CA CYS A 23 -2.27 -1.85 12.80
C CYS A 23 -2.20 -0.94 14.03
N GLN A 24 -1.65 -1.45 15.13
CA GLN A 24 -1.54 -0.69 16.38
C GLN A 24 -0.43 0.39 16.38
N ILE A 25 0.36 0.48 15.31
CA ILE A 25 1.39 1.54 15.15
C ILE A 25 0.89 2.68 14.26
N CYS A 26 0.31 2.35 13.09
CA CYS A 26 -0.09 3.37 12.12
C CYS A 26 -1.61 3.58 12.03
N GLU A 27 -2.40 2.83 12.80
CA GLU A 27 -3.87 2.91 12.89
C GLU A 27 -4.62 2.71 11.56
N ASN A 28 -3.91 2.27 10.52
CA ASN A 28 -4.46 1.90 9.22
C ASN A 28 -4.75 0.40 9.17
N LEU A 29 -5.51 -0.04 8.15
CA LEU A 29 -5.68 -1.46 7.89
C LEU A 29 -4.31 -2.12 7.67
N LEU A 30 -4.11 -3.29 8.29
CA LEU A 30 -2.88 -4.08 8.18
C LEU A 30 -2.50 -4.30 6.71
N TRP A 31 -1.29 -3.89 6.34
CA TRP A 31 -0.72 -4.11 5.01
C TRP A 31 0.50 -5.02 5.09
N LYS A 32 0.46 -6.14 4.36
CA LYS A 32 1.44 -7.24 4.44
C LYS A 32 1.77 -7.57 5.91
N PRO A 33 0.79 -8.10 6.68
CA PRO A 33 0.94 -8.25 8.11
C PRO A 33 1.96 -9.32 8.51
N SER A 34 2.75 -9.01 9.54
CA SER A 34 3.65 -9.95 10.21
C SER A 34 3.33 -10.02 11.70
N SER A 35 3.44 -11.21 12.28
CA SER A 35 3.19 -11.47 13.70
C SER A 35 4.48 -11.68 14.49
N CYS A 36 4.52 -11.14 15.71
CA CYS A 36 5.60 -11.41 16.66
C CYS A 36 5.57 -12.88 17.08
N SER A 37 6.69 -13.59 17.02
CA SER A 37 6.77 -14.98 17.48
C SER A 37 6.56 -15.14 18.99
N SER A 38 6.81 -14.11 19.80
CA SER A 38 6.70 -14.18 21.27
C SER A 38 5.36 -13.74 21.85
N CYS A 39 4.76 -12.66 21.32
CA CYS A 39 3.51 -12.10 21.85
C CYS A 39 2.35 -12.12 20.85
N HIS A 40 2.57 -12.67 19.65
CA HIS A 40 1.58 -12.82 18.58
C HIS A 40 0.90 -11.54 18.08
N ARG A 41 1.33 -10.36 18.56
CA ARG A 41 0.85 -9.08 18.04
C ARG A 41 1.25 -8.90 16.58
N ILE A 42 0.35 -8.26 15.83
CA ILE A 42 0.42 -8.19 14.38
C ILE A 42 0.56 -6.74 13.94
N LEU A 43 1.47 -6.49 13.01
CA LEU A 43 1.77 -5.16 12.46
C LEU A 43 1.94 -5.21 10.95
N CYS A 44 1.84 -4.05 10.31
CA CYS A 44 2.26 -3.90 8.91
C CYS A 44 3.76 -4.15 8.77
N GLU A 45 4.16 -4.78 7.66
CA GLU A 45 5.57 -4.96 7.30
C GLU A 45 6.37 -3.65 7.38
N LYS A 46 5.85 -2.56 6.80
CA LYS A 46 6.53 -1.25 6.85
C LYS A 46 6.65 -0.67 8.26
N CYS A 47 5.65 -0.87 9.11
CA CYS A 47 5.71 -0.41 10.50
C CYS A 47 6.80 -1.15 11.27
N MET A 48 6.96 -2.44 10.99
CA MET A 48 8.03 -3.25 11.55
C MET A 48 9.41 -2.83 11.05
N GLN A 49 9.56 -2.68 9.74
CA GLN A 49 10.82 -2.24 9.13
C GLN A 49 11.28 -0.91 9.72
N LYS A 50 10.37 0.07 9.81
CA LYS A 50 10.65 1.38 10.42
C LYS A 50 11.02 1.29 11.89
N TRP A 51 10.46 0.34 12.64
CA TRP A 51 10.85 0.10 14.03
C TRP A 51 12.30 -0.38 14.13
N PHE A 52 12.70 -1.31 13.26
CA PHE A 52 14.06 -1.86 13.21
C PHE A 52 15.12 -0.92 12.64
N GLU A 53 14.73 0.16 11.95
CA GLU A 53 15.65 1.21 11.50
C GLU A 53 16.31 1.94 12.69
N ASN A 54 15.69 1.95 13.87
CA ASN A 54 16.30 2.49 15.07
C ASN A 54 17.31 1.48 15.67
N PRO A 55 18.61 1.83 15.80
CA PRO A 55 19.62 0.93 16.36
C PRO A 55 19.31 0.40 17.76
N LEU A 56 18.59 1.17 18.59
CA LEU A 56 18.19 0.78 19.94
C LEU A 56 17.09 -0.28 19.97
N ASN A 57 16.36 -0.42 18.85
CA ASN A 57 15.20 -1.29 18.70
C ASN A 57 15.49 -2.47 17.78
N ARG A 58 16.77 -2.69 17.43
CA ARG A 58 17.17 -3.68 16.44
C ARG A 58 16.67 -5.06 16.87
N ASN A 59 15.83 -5.66 16.02
CA ASN A 59 15.24 -6.99 16.23
C ASN A 59 14.39 -7.14 17.51
N THR A 60 13.93 -6.06 18.15
CA THR A 60 13.05 -6.15 19.31
C THR A 60 11.60 -5.84 18.95
N CYS A 61 10.66 -6.54 19.58
CA CYS A 61 9.24 -6.26 19.39
C CYS A 61 8.83 -4.94 20.09
N PRO A 62 8.10 -4.03 19.42
CA PRO A 62 7.64 -2.76 20.00
C PRO A 62 6.69 -2.91 21.20
N PHE A 63 6.14 -4.11 21.44
CA PHE A 63 5.12 -4.33 22.47
C PHE A 63 5.56 -5.22 23.63
N CYS A 64 6.55 -6.08 23.43
CA CYS A 64 7.03 -6.98 24.47
C CYS A 64 8.53 -6.90 24.68
N SER A 65 9.25 -6.09 23.90
CA SER A 65 10.70 -5.87 23.96
C SER A 65 11.57 -7.13 23.79
N LYS A 66 10.95 -8.29 23.53
CA LYS A 66 11.67 -9.53 23.26
C LYS A 66 12.32 -9.48 21.89
N PRO A 67 13.49 -10.10 21.71
CA PRO A 67 14.05 -10.38 20.39
C PRO A 67 12.99 -11.13 19.58
N SER A 68 12.61 -10.59 18.42
CA SER A 68 11.51 -11.13 17.65
C SER A 68 11.92 -11.42 16.22
N GLU A 69 11.68 -12.66 15.82
CA GLU A 69 11.51 -13.03 14.42
C GLU A 69 10.04 -12.73 14.05
N TYR A 70 9.80 -11.58 13.41
CA TYR A 70 8.49 -11.33 12.82
C TYR A 70 8.32 -12.19 11.58
N LYS A 71 7.32 -13.08 11.61
CA LYS A 71 6.99 -13.97 10.50
C LYS A 71 5.71 -13.49 9.82
N PRO A 72 5.57 -13.62 8.49
CA PRO A 72 4.32 -13.33 7.81
C PRO A 72 3.16 -14.11 8.46
N CYS A 73 2.06 -13.45 8.86
CA CYS A 73 0.94 -14.21 9.46
C CYS A 73 0.10 -14.84 8.35
N ALA A 74 0.32 -16.14 8.12
CA ALA A 74 -0.52 -16.94 7.23
C ALA A 74 -2.01 -16.88 7.65
N CYS A 75 -2.26 -16.80 8.96
CA CYS A 75 -3.57 -16.75 9.59
C CYS A 75 -4.51 -15.68 9.01
N LEU A 76 -4.01 -14.45 8.86
CA LEU A 76 -4.78 -13.29 8.41
C LEU A 76 -5.03 -13.32 6.91
N ASN A 77 -4.08 -13.90 6.18
CA ASN A 77 -4.12 -13.99 4.73
C ASN A 77 -5.10 -15.07 4.24
N GLN A 78 -5.62 -15.93 5.12
CA GLN A 78 -6.41 -17.10 4.72
C GLN A 78 -7.92 -16.95 4.91
N HIS A 79 -8.42 -16.17 5.88
CA HIS A 79 -9.85 -16.29 6.26
C HIS A 79 -10.71 -15.01 6.18
N THR A 80 -10.20 -13.80 6.47
CA THR A 80 -11.10 -12.62 6.66
C THR A 80 -10.61 -11.30 6.08
N LEU A 81 -9.32 -11.00 6.21
CA LEU A 81 -8.69 -9.83 5.58
C LEU A 81 -8.83 -9.82 4.05
N PRO A 82 -8.73 -10.96 3.34
CA PRO A 82 -8.64 -10.91 1.89
C PRO A 82 -9.93 -10.51 1.16
N ASP A 83 -11.08 -10.72 1.79
CA ASP A 83 -12.40 -10.38 1.25
C ASP A 83 -12.81 -8.93 1.51
N LEU A 84 -12.00 -8.18 2.27
CA LEU A 84 -12.23 -6.76 2.45
C LEU A 84 -12.21 -6.06 1.09
N ARG A 85 -13.28 -5.31 0.85
CA ARG A 85 -13.46 -4.48 -0.34
C ARG A 85 -12.79 -3.14 -0.08
N ILE A 86 -11.79 -2.81 -0.89
CA ILE A 86 -10.92 -1.66 -0.71
C ILE A 86 -10.95 -0.81 -1.96
N ARG A 87 -11.19 0.49 -1.75
CA ARG A 87 -11.21 1.49 -2.79
C ARG A 87 -9.77 1.86 -3.19
N CYS A 88 -9.53 1.98 -4.49
CA CYS A 88 -8.25 2.42 -5.04
C CYS A 88 -7.83 3.78 -4.47
N ARG A 89 -6.54 3.95 -4.15
CA ARG A 89 -5.93 5.21 -3.69
C ARG A 89 -6.11 6.36 -4.69
N ASN A 90 -6.21 6.02 -5.98
CA ASN A 90 -6.39 6.98 -7.06
C ASN A 90 -7.88 7.33 -7.30
N LYS A 91 -8.76 7.15 -6.32
CA LYS A 91 -10.18 7.55 -6.37
C LYS A 91 -10.33 9.03 -6.78
N ASN A 92 -9.56 9.90 -6.16
CA ASN A 92 -9.63 11.34 -6.39
C ASN A 92 -9.13 11.74 -7.79
N LEU A 93 -8.40 10.85 -8.47
CA LEU A 93 -7.97 11.02 -9.86
C LEU A 93 -8.96 10.43 -10.85
N GLY A 94 -9.99 9.71 -10.39
CA GLY A 94 -11.06 9.14 -11.21
C GLY A 94 -11.17 7.62 -11.15
N CYS A 95 -10.30 6.91 -10.43
CA CYS A 95 -10.40 5.46 -10.33
C CYS A 95 -11.60 5.03 -9.46
N LYS A 96 -12.63 4.46 -10.08
CA LYS A 96 -13.84 3.98 -9.38
C LYS A 96 -13.74 2.54 -8.86
N LYS A 97 -12.61 1.85 -9.06
CA LYS A 97 -12.48 0.43 -8.70
C LYS A 97 -12.49 0.22 -7.19
N ILE A 98 -13.28 -0.77 -6.77
CA ILE A 98 -13.30 -1.34 -5.42
C ILE A 98 -12.92 -2.80 -5.55
N LEU A 99 -11.84 -3.21 -4.89
CA LEU A 99 -11.14 -4.47 -5.14
C LEU A 99 -10.99 -5.27 -3.83
N PRO A 100 -10.92 -6.61 -3.90
CA PRO A 100 -10.47 -7.41 -2.78
C PRO A 100 -9.04 -7.00 -2.35
N TYR A 101 -8.74 -7.09 -1.05
CA TYR A 101 -7.42 -6.76 -0.50
C TYR A 101 -6.27 -7.42 -1.28
N LYS A 102 -6.41 -8.70 -1.66
CA LYS A 102 -5.42 -9.47 -2.44
C LYS A 102 -5.03 -8.83 -3.77
N GLN A 103 -5.98 -8.17 -4.43
CA GLN A 103 -5.82 -7.63 -5.79
C GLN A 103 -5.39 -6.15 -5.78
N LEU A 104 -5.39 -5.52 -4.60
CA LEU A 104 -5.16 -4.09 -4.48
C LEU A 104 -3.77 -3.68 -4.96
N GLU A 105 -2.72 -4.39 -4.52
CA GLU A 105 -1.33 -4.07 -4.90
C GLU A 105 -1.13 -4.13 -6.41
N HIS A 106 -1.54 -5.24 -7.01
CA HIS A 106 -1.42 -5.44 -8.45
C HIS A 106 -2.18 -4.37 -9.23
N HIS A 107 -3.38 -3.99 -8.79
CA HIS A 107 -4.10 -2.90 -9.41
C HIS A 107 -3.35 -1.56 -9.29
N GLU A 108 -2.94 -1.17 -8.08
CA GLU A 108 -2.39 0.17 -7.82
C GLU A 108 -1.00 0.41 -8.39
N THR A 109 -0.29 -0.67 -8.74
CA THR A 109 1.06 -0.65 -9.33
C THR A 109 1.03 -0.91 -10.84
N ALA A 110 0.30 -1.94 -11.29
CA ALA A 110 0.37 -2.42 -12.67
C ALA A 110 -0.84 -2.04 -13.54
N ASN A 111 -2.06 -1.94 -12.98
CA ASN A 111 -3.27 -1.86 -13.81
C ASN A 111 -4.04 -0.54 -13.69
N CYS A 112 -3.71 0.32 -12.74
CA CYS A 112 -4.45 1.55 -12.52
C CYS A 112 -4.11 2.59 -13.60
N GLN A 113 -5.06 2.82 -14.51
CA GLN A 113 -4.97 3.86 -15.55
C GLN A 113 -4.83 5.29 -14.98
N TYR A 114 -5.26 5.49 -13.73
CA TYR A 114 -5.15 6.75 -13.00
C TYR A 114 -3.90 6.83 -12.12
N LEU A 115 -2.94 5.91 -12.29
CA LEU A 115 -1.64 6.04 -11.66
C LEU A 115 -0.87 7.17 -12.35
N SER A 116 -0.35 8.12 -11.56
CA SER A 116 0.54 9.17 -12.07
C SER A 116 1.95 8.60 -12.26
N GLU A 117 2.47 8.70 -13.48
CA GLU A 117 3.80 8.26 -13.86
C GLU A 117 4.63 9.44 -14.36
N GLN A 118 5.93 9.43 -14.07
CA GLN A 118 6.83 10.48 -14.53
C GLN A 118 7.21 10.25 -16.00
N CYS A 119 7.00 11.25 -16.84
CA CYS A 119 7.51 11.22 -18.21
C CYS A 119 9.04 11.28 -18.19
N MET A 120 9.69 10.31 -18.83
CA MET A 120 11.16 10.23 -18.84
C MET A 120 11.83 11.42 -19.55
N LYS A 121 11.13 12.04 -20.51
CA LYS A 121 11.65 13.16 -21.31
C LYS A 121 11.51 14.51 -20.62
N CYS A 122 10.31 14.91 -20.22
CA CYS A 122 10.04 16.23 -19.64
C CYS A 122 9.86 16.23 -18.12
N LYS A 123 9.97 15.07 -17.46
CA LYS A 123 9.85 14.89 -16.01
C LYS A 123 8.49 15.27 -15.40
N GLN A 124 7.49 15.59 -16.23
CA GLN A 124 6.13 15.86 -15.78
C GLN A 124 5.43 14.58 -15.30
N LEU A 125 4.59 14.71 -14.27
CA LEU A 125 3.73 13.64 -13.79
C LEU A 125 2.45 13.59 -14.64
N ILE A 126 2.24 12.46 -15.32
CA ILE A 126 1.15 12.26 -16.26
C ILE A 126 0.41 10.99 -15.86
N LEU A 127 -0.93 11.00 -15.93
CA LEU A 127 -1.70 9.76 -15.71
C LEU A 127 -1.32 8.72 -16.76
N ARG A 128 -1.19 7.46 -16.36
CA ARG A 128 -0.89 6.33 -17.26
C ARG A 128 -1.77 6.31 -18.50
N SER A 129 -3.07 6.60 -18.35
CA SER A 129 -4.02 6.71 -19.48
C SER A 129 -3.67 7.78 -20.50
N LYS A 130 -3.01 8.87 -20.08
CA LYS A 130 -2.63 10.01 -20.92
C LYS A 130 -1.16 9.98 -21.35
N LEU A 131 -0.39 9.00 -20.86
CA LEU A 131 1.06 8.96 -21.07
C LEU A 131 1.42 8.74 -22.55
N VAL A 132 0.70 7.87 -23.25
CA VAL A 132 0.93 7.60 -24.68
C VAL A 132 0.72 8.86 -25.52
N GLU A 133 -0.41 9.54 -25.33
CA GLU A 133 -0.73 10.80 -26.02
C GLU A 133 0.32 11.88 -25.71
N HIS A 134 0.71 12.02 -24.44
CA HIS A 134 1.75 12.96 -24.02
C HIS A 134 3.11 12.66 -24.67
N GLN A 135 3.49 11.39 -24.79
CA GLN A 135 4.76 10.98 -25.42
C GLN A 135 4.80 11.25 -26.92
N GLN A 136 3.66 11.21 -27.61
CA GLN A 136 3.57 11.57 -29.02
C GLN A 136 3.89 13.05 -29.24
N ARG A 137 3.44 13.95 -28.35
CA ARG A 137 3.73 15.39 -28.43
C ARG A 137 5.24 15.69 -28.37
N HIS A 138 6.00 14.94 -27.55
CA HIS A 138 7.47 15.03 -27.53
C HIS A 138 8.14 14.60 -28.85
N ARG A 139 7.46 13.81 -29.67
CA ARG A 139 7.99 13.34 -30.96
C ARG A 139 7.84 14.41 -32.04
N PHE A 140 6.80 15.23 -31.97
CA PHE A 140 6.51 16.31 -32.92
C PHE A 140 7.21 17.63 -32.59
N SER A 141 7.70 17.84 -31.36
CA SER A 141 8.51 19.01 -31.00
C SER A 141 9.97 18.95 -31.48
N ARG A 142 10.36 17.96 -32.30
CA ARG A 142 11.74 17.77 -32.82
C ARG A 142 11.93 18.16 -34.29
N THR A 143 10.96 18.80 -34.94
CA THR A 143 10.99 19.12 -36.39
C THR A 143 10.88 20.61 -36.71
N PHE A 144 11.54 21.47 -35.94
CA PHE A 144 11.84 22.84 -36.37
C PHE A 144 13.23 23.22 -35.87
N HIS A 145 14.24 22.97 -36.70
CA HIS A 145 15.45 23.77 -36.91
C HIS A 145 16.00 23.36 -38.28
#